data_AF-A0A183HJN4-F1
#
_entry.id   AF-A0A183HJN4-F1
#
_cell.length_a   1.000
_cell.length_b   1.000
_cell.length_c   1.000
_cell.angle_alpha   90.00
_cell.angle_beta   90.00
_cell.angle_gamma   90.00
#
_symmetry.space_group_name_H-M   'P 1'
#
loop_
_entity.id
_entity.type
_entity.pdbx_description
1 polymer ?
#
loop_
_entity_poly.entity_id
_entity_poly.type
_entity_poly.pdbx_seq_one_letter_code
_entity_poly.pdbx_strand_id
1 'polypeptide(L)'
;MCYEKFLEINEELIQAEDKLEESKQLAEQAMYNLLSNDVEQVTQLCALVDAQLDFHRQTTQVLERLKAQLNDRVEEASTRLRMEHIIKPVLADRVPSARSLVSAENSASVNNASFQPPSVSSSIYPQKQAADGVNWDSSAKAHSSTASFGSPNAPSPMVSVPKPSCRALYDFEAQNEGELDFKEGDVINLISQIDENWYEVH
;
A
#
# COMPACT_ATOMS: atom_id res chain seq x y z
N MET A 1 32.16 75.38 4.24
CA MET A 1 32.43 74.45 3.12
C MET A 1 33.30 73.25 3.50
N CYS A 2 34.62 73.34 3.74
CA CYS A 2 35.41 72.12 4.05
C CYS A 2 35.06 71.46 5.41
N TYR A 3 34.81 72.26 6.45
CA TYR A 3 34.44 71.77 7.77
C TYR A 3 33.02 71.17 7.83
N GLU A 4 32.06 71.77 7.14
CA GLU A 4 30.68 71.26 7.05
C GLU A 4 30.65 69.90 6.34
N LYS A 5 31.39 69.76 5.23
CA LYS A 5 31.48 68.50 4.51
C LYS A 5 32.16 67.41 5.35
N PHE A 6 33.13 67.78 6.19
CA PHE A 6 33.75 66.86 7.15
C PHE A 6 32.77 66.42 8.26
N LEU A 7 31.94 67.33 8.78
CA LEU A 7 30.90 67.01 9.77
C LEU A 7 29.85 66.06 9.19
N GLU A 8 29.37 66.32 7.98
CA GLU A 8 28.38 65.48 7.29
C GLU A 8 28.89 64.06 7.04
N ILE A 9 30.15 63.93 6.59
CA ILE A 9 30.79 62.61 6.41
C ILE A 9 30.92 61.85 7.74
N ASN A 10 31.22 62.53 8.84
CA ASN A 10 31.30 61.88 10.15
C ASN A 10 29.92 61.44 10.65
N GLU A 11 28.86 62.22 10.39
CA GLU A 11 27.49 61.81 10.72
C GLU A 11 27.05 60.59 9.90
N GLU A 12 27.36 60.56 8.60
CA GLU A 12 27.10 59.39 7.75
C GLU A 12 27.90 58.16 8.21
N LEU A 13 29.15 58.34 8.64
CA LEU A 13 29.99 57.26 9.18
C LEU A 13 29.38 56.66 10.45
N ILE A 14 28.96 57.51 11.39
CA ILE A 14 28.34 57.07 12.64
C ILE A 14 27.04 56.30 12.35
N GLN A 15 26.20 56.80 11.44
CA GLN A 15 24.98 56.09 11.05
C GLN A 15 25.26 54.75 10.36
N ALA A 16 26.32 54.68 9.56
CA ALA A 16 26.72 53.43 8.92
C ALA A 16 27.25 52.41 9.95
N GLU A 17 27.96 52.87 10.97
CA GLU A 17 28.43 52.06 12.08
C GLU A 17 27.26 51.51 12.91
N ASP A 18 26.28 52.35 13.27
CA ASP A 18 25.08 51.92 13.99
C ASP A 18 24.29 50.86 13.22
N LYS A 19 24.06 51.07 11.92
CA LYS A 19 23.36 50.11 11.05
C LYS A 19 24.12 48.79 10.91
N LEU A 20 25.44 48.85 10.88
CA LEU A 20 26.27 47.65 10.82
C LEU A 20 26.15 46.85 12.13
N GLU A 21 26.19 47.53 13.28
CA GLU A 21 26.07 46.87 14.58
C GLU A 21 24.67 46.27 14.75
N GLU A 22 23.61 46.96 14.32
CA GLU A 22 22.25 46.40 14.26
C GLU A 22 22.18 45.14 13.37
N SER A 23 22.76 45.20 12.17
CA SER A 23 22.79 44.04 11.26
C SER A 23 23.56 42.86 11.84
N LYS A 24 24.63 43.13 12.59
CA LYS A 24 25.42 42.11 13.26
C LYS A 24 24.61 41.44 14.37
N GLN A 25 23.92 42.21 15.20
CA GLN A 25 23.08 41.68 16.28
C GLN A 25 21.96 40.80 15.73
N LEU A 26 21.32 41.20 14.63
CA LEU A 26 20.28 40.40 13.97
C LEU A 26 20.84 39.07 13.43
N ALA A 27 22.01 39.10 12.79
CA ALA A 27 22.67 37.90 12.32
C ALA A 27 23.06 36.96 13.47
N GLU A 28 23.60 37.51 14.56
CA GLU A 28 23.97 36.76 15.76
C GLU A 28 22.76 36.09 16.39
N GLN A 29 21.65 36.82 16.57
CA GLN A 29 20.42 36.27 17.13
C GLN A 29 19.81 35.19 16.22
N ALA A 30 19.83 35.39 14.89
CA ALA A 30 19.35 34.40 13.95
C ALA A 30 20.18 33.11 13.98
N MET A 31 21.51 33.23 14.03
CA MET A 31 22.41 32.09 14.16
C MET A 31 22.22 31.37 15.50
N TYR A 32 22.09 32.12 16.61
CA TYR A 32 21.79 31.56 17.92
C TYR A 32 20.48 30.78 17.91
N ASN A 33 19.41 31.34 17.34
CA ASN A 33 18.13 30.66 17.26
C ASN A 33 18.22 29.37 16.43
N LEU A 34 18.93 29.38 15.29
CA LEU A 34 19.08 28.19 14.46
C LEU A 34 19.83 27.08 15.21
N LEU A 35 20.96 27.42 15.82
CA LEU A 35 21.78 26.50 16.61
C LEU A 35 21.10 26.08 17.92
N SER A 36 20.23 26.90 18.48
CA SER A 36 19.46 26.53 19.67
C SER A 36 18.36 25.53 19.35
N ASN A 37 17.87 25.51 18.10
CA ASN A 37 16.80 24.61 17.65
C ASN A 37 17.32 23.33 16.99
N ASP A 38 18.64 23.16 16.85
CA ASP A 38 19.23 22.02 16.15
C ASP A 38 19.06 20.72 16.94
N VAL A 39 19.18 20.80 18.27
CA VAL A 39 18.98 19.69 19.20
C VAL A 39 17.55 19.18 19.11
N GLU A 40 16.56 20.06 19.06
CA GLU A 40 15.15 19.70 18.94
C GLU A 40 14.88 19.00 17.61
N GLN A 41 15.43 19.51 16.50
CA GLN A 41 15.26 18.89 15.18
C GLN A 41 15.92 17.51 15.10
N VAL A 42 17.15 17.37 15.61
CA VAL A 42 17.83 16.08 15.69
C VAL A 42 17.05 15.11 16.58
N THR A 43 16.50 15.60 17.69
CA THR A 43 15.66 14.80 18.59
C THR A 43 14.40 14.28 17.89
N GLN A 44 13.76 15.11 17.05
CA GLN A 44 12.60 14.69 16.25
C GLN A 44 12.96 13.58 15.25
N LEU A 45 14.11 13.70 14.57
CA LEU A 45 14.60 12.64 13.67
C LEU A 45 14.91 11.35 14.43
N CYS A 46 15.50 11.44 15.63
CA CYS A 46 15.70 10.27 16.49
C CYS A 46 14.38 9.58 16.83
N ALA A 47 13.36 10.34 17.25
CA ALA A 47 12.05 9.80 17.57
C ALA A 47 11.39 9.08 16.38
N LEU A 48 11.55 9.63 15.16
CA LEU A 48 11.07 8.98 13.93
C LEU A 48 11.78 7.64 13.68
N VAL A 49 13.11 7.62 13.78
CA VAL A 49 13.91 6.40 13.57
C VAL A 49 13.57 5.34 14.62
N ASP A 50 13.40 5.73 15.88
CA ASP A 50 13.00 4.82 16.96
C ASP A 50 11.63 4.19 16.68
N ALA A 51 10.65 5.00 16.25
CA ALA A 51 9.32 4.51 15.89
C ALA A 51 9.36 3.52 14.71
N GLN A 52 10.15 3.82 13.67
CA GLN A 52 10.34 2.91 12.53
C GLN A 52 11.02 1.61 12.96
N LEU A 53 12.05 1.70 13.80
CA LEU A 53 12.78 0.55 14.30
C LEU A 53 11.85 -0.37 15.12
N ASP A 54 11.01 0.20 15.96
CA ASP A 54 10.01 -0.55 16.73
C ASP A 54 8.95 -1.20 15.84
N PHE A 55 8.46 -0.51 14.82
CA PHE A 55 7.53 -1.08 13.84
C PHE A 55 8.14 -2.32 13.14
N HIS A 56 9.39 -2.24 12.71
CA HIS A 56 10.05 -3.35 12.04
C HIS A 56 10.38 -4.52 12.99
N ARG A 57 10.73 -4.22 14.25
CA ARG A 57 10.87 -5.26 15.31
C ARG A 57 9.56 -6.02 15.52
N GLN A 58 8.44 -5.30 15.64
CA GLN A 58 7.12 -5.92 15.82
C GLN A 58 6.73 -6.78 14.61
N THR A 59 6.94 -6.26 13.40
CA THR A 59 6.69 -6.99 12.14
C THR A 59 7.49 -8.30 12.09
N THR A 60 8.78 -8.22 12.42
CA THR A 60 9.66 -9.39 12.47
C THR A 60 9.17 -10.42 13.48
N GLN A 61 8.77 -9.98 14.69
CA GLN A 61 8.26 -10.87 15.72
C GLN A 61 6.97 -11.61 15.30
N VAL A 62 6.08 -10.95 14.56
CA VAL A 62 4.87 -11.58 13.99
C VAL A 62 5.25 -12.65 12.96
N LEU A 63 6.16 -12.33 12.04
CA LEU A 63 6.63 -13.26 11.02
C LEU A 63 7.38 -14.45 11.62
N GLU A 64 8.18 -14.25 12.67
CA GLU A 64 8.87 -15.32 13.38
C GLU A 64 7.89 -16.30 14.04
N ARG A 65 6.84 -15.79 14.69
CA ARG A 65 5.78 -16.67 15.24
C ARG A 65 5.08 -17.47 14.15
N LEU A 66 4.73 -16.83 13.03
CA LEU A 66 4.10 -17.52 11.91
C LEU A 66 5.02 -18.60 11.33
N LYS A 67 6.31 -18.28 11.16
CA LYS A 67 7.32 -19.25 10.69
C LYS A 67 7.41 -20.45 11.62
N ALA A 68 7.43 -20.25 12.93
CA ALA A 68 7.44 -21.34 13.90
C ALA A 68 6.19 -22.22 13.77
N GLN A 69 4.99 -21.60 13.71
CA GLN A 69 3.74 -22.34 13.52
C GLN A 69 3.71 -23.15 12.22
N LEU A 70 4.21 -22.59 11.12
CA LEU A 70 4.29 -23.30 9.84
C LEU A 70 5.27 -24.47 9.91
N ASN A 71 6.42 -24.29 10.56
CA ASN A 71 7.38 -25.37 10.77
C ASN A 71 6.79 -26.51 11.61
N ASP A 72 6.13 -26.20 12.73
CA ASP A 72 5.44 -27.19 13.56
C ASP A 72 4.39 -27.96 12.75
N ARG A 73 3.65 -27.24 11.89
CA ARG A 73 2.64 -27.84 11.01
C ARG A 73 3.25 -28.74 9.96
N VAL A 74 4.38 -28.35 9.37
CA VAL A 74 5.16 -29.16 8.42
C VAL A 74 5.70 -30.41 9.11
N GLU A 75 6.21 -30.31 10.34
CA GLU A 75 6.73 -31.44 11.11
C GLU A 75 5.61 -32.43 11.47
N GLU A 76 4.47 -31.95 11.95
CA GLU A 76 3.30 -32.80 12.22
C GLU A 76 2.76 -33.44 10.93
N ALA A 77 2.74 -32.71 9.80
CA ALA A 77 2.34 -33.28 8.52
C ALA A 77 3.35 -34.30 7.98
N SER A 78 4.63 -34.15 8.31
CA SER A 78 5.70 -35.07 7.91
C SER A 78 5.70 -36.34 8.76
N THR A 79 5.36 -36.23 10.05
CA THR A 79 5.22 -37.37 10.97
C THR A 79 3.89 -38.11 10.81
N ARG A 80 2.86 -37.46 10.24
CA ARG A 80 1.72 -38.13 9.59
C ARG A 80 2.21 -38.84 8.33
N LEU A 81 2.98 -39.92 8.50
CA LEU A 81 3.30 -40.87 7.45
C LEU A 81 2.00 -41.20 6.68
N ARG A 82 2.01 -40.90 5.37
CA ARG A 82 0.95 -41.24 4.41
C ARG A 82 0.58 -42.70 4.63
N MET A 83 -0.64 -42.99 5.10
CA MET A 83 -1.18 -44.33 4.97
C MET A 83 -1.13 -44.67 3.48
N GLU A 84 -0.26 -45.61 3.14
CA GLU A 84 -0.12 -46.14 1.80
C GLU A 84 -1.51 -46.47 1.27
N HIS A 85 -1.95 -45.73 0.24
CA HIS A 85 -3.23 -45.98 -0.41
C HIS A 85 -3.08 -47.29 -1.20
N ILE A 86 -3.29 -48.41 -0.50
CA ILE A 86 -3.39 -49.73 -1.11
C ILE A 86 -4.63 -49.70 -1.99
N ILE A 87 -4.43 -49.59 -3.31
CA ILE A 87 -5.48 -49.87 -4.29
C ILE A 87 -5.78 -51.36 -4.14
N LYS A 88 -6.94 -51.70 -3.55
CA LYS A 88 -7.40 -53.10 -3.51
C LYS A 88 -7.64 -53.56 -4.94
N PRO A 89 -7.01 -54.64 -5.43
CA PRO A 89 -7.30 -55.18 -6.75
C PRO A 89 -8.74 -55.72 -6.75
N VAL A 90 -9.55 -55.27 -7.71
CA VAL A 90 -11.00 -55.50 -7.81
C VAL A 90 -11.38 -56.93 -8.25
N LEU A 91 -10.54 -57.95 -8.01
CA LEU A 91 -10.80 -59.30 -8.55
C LEU A 91 -10.44 -60.41 -7.57
N ALA A 92 -11.29 -60.64 -6.57
CA ALA A 92 -11.31 -61.91 -5.85
C ALA A 92 -12.69 -62.14 -5.21
N ASP A 93 -13.75 -62.20 -6.02
CA ASP A 93 -14.93 -63.01 -5.71
C ASP A 93 -15.80 -63.18 -6.96
N ARG A 94 -15.30 -64.02 -7.88
CA ARG A 94 -16.18 -64.78 -8.78
C ARG A 94 -16.29 -66.19 -8.21
N VAL A 95 -17.30 -66.41 -7.38
CA VAL A 95 -17.88 -67.75 -7.20
C VAL A 95 -19.28 -67.73 -7.82
N PRO A 96 -19.56 -68.55 -8.84
CA PRO A 96 -20.89 -68.64 -9.41
C PRO A 96 -21.80 -69.44 -8.47
N SER A 97 -22.74 -68.74 -7.81
CA SER A 97 -23.83 -69.40 -7.08
C SER A 97 -24.83 -69.98 -8.10
N ALA A 98 -24.89 -71.31 -8.16
CA ALA A 98 -25.77 -72.03 -9.06
C ALA A 98 -27.18 -72.21 -8.45
N ARG A 99 -28.16 -71.70 -9.21
CA ARG A 99 -29.56 -72.16 -9.37
C ARG A 99 -30.55 -71.97 -8.21
N SER A 100 -31.53 -71.09 -8.45
CA SER A 100 -32.91 -71.57 -8.61
C SER A 100 -33.64 -70.76 -9.69
N LEU A 101 -34.37 -71.51 -10.53
CA LEU A 101 -35.12 -71.06 -11.69
C LEU A 101 -36.31 -70.19 -11.29
N VAL A 102 -36.48 -69.07 -11.99
CA VAL A 102 -37.79 -68.44 -12.20
C VAL A 102 -37.95 -68.15 -13.69
N SER A 103 -38.99 -68.74 -14.26
CA SER A 103 -39.43 -68.53 -15.64
C SER A 103 -40.06 -67.14 -15.80
N ALA A 104 -39.77 -66.49 -16.93
CA ALA A 104 -40.74 -65.80 -17.79
C ALA A 104 -40.02 -64.72 -18.63
N GLU A 105 -39.74 -65.10 -19.87
CA GLU A 105 -39.95 -64.34 -21.11
C GLU A 105 -40.40 -62.87 -20.94
N ASN A 106 -39.63 -61.91 -21.47
CA ASN A 106 -39.89 -61.31 -22.78
C ASN A 106 -39.07 -60.02 -22.99
N SER A 107 -38.28 -60.01 -24.07
CA SER A 107 -37.93 -58.93 -24.99
C SER A 107 -37.72 -57.47 -24.55
N ALA A 108 -36.60 -56.95 -25.09
CA ALA A 108 -36.42 -55.67 -25.78
C ALA A 108 -35.61 -54.57 -25.06
N SER A 109 -34.44 -54.27 -25.65
CA SER A 109 -33.95 -52.93 -26.02
C SER A 109 -33.72 -51.92 -24.86
N VAL A 110 -32.65 -51.15 -24.76
CA VAL A 110 -32.03 -50.24 -25.74
C VAL A 110 -30.67 -49.78 -25.18
N ASN A 111 -29.68 -49.73 -26.05
CA ASN A 111 -28.50 -48.85 -26.14
C ASN A 111 -28.18 -47.87 -24.98
N ASN A 112 -26.88 -47.72 -24.66
CA ASN A 112 -26.18 -46.50 -25.08
C ASN A 112 -24.64 -46.66 -25.13
N ALA A 113 -24.08 -46.04 -26.17
CA ALA A 113 -22.69 -45.87 -26.53
C ALA A 113 -21.90 -45.10 -25.45
N SER A 114 -20.66 -45.51 -25.14
CA SER A 114 -19.38 -45.03 -25.70
C SER A 114 -19.01 -43.61 -25.26
N PHE A 115 -17.87 -43.45 -24.58
CA PHE A 115 -16.78 -42.54 -24.98
C PHE A 115 -15.52 -42.78 -24.13
N GLN A 116 -14.37 -42.89 -24.81
CA GLN A 116 -13.01 -43.06 -24.30
C GLN A 116 -12.36 -41.73 -23.86
N PRO A 117 -11.33 -41.75 -22.99
CA PRO A 117 -10.55 -40.57 -22.59
C PRO A 117 -9.27 -40.40 -23.42
N PRO A 118 -8.63 -39.21 -23.43
CA PRO A 118 -7.22 -39.10 -23.73
C PRO A 118 -6.38 -38.62 -22.53
N SER A 119 -5.26 -39.31 -22.42
CA SER A 119 -4.08 -39.17 -21.56
C SER A 119 -3.26 -37.89 -21.78
N VAL A 120 -2.43 -37.50 -20.80
CA VAL A 120 -1.10 -36.90 -21.02
C VAL A 120 -0.19 -37.08 -19.79
N SER A 121 1.08 -37.33 -20.11
CA SER A 121 2.20 -37.71 -19.24
C SER A 121 2.95 -36.53 -18.62
N SER A 122 3.76 -36.84 -17.60
CA SER A 122 4.70 -36.00 -16.86
C SER A 122 5.84 -35.40 -17.71
N SER A 123 6.36 -34.24 -17.30
CA SER A 123 7.76 -34.00 -16.85
C SER A 123 8.35 -32.62 -17.23
N ILE A 124 9.38 -32.22 -16.47
CA ILE A 124 10.51 -31.30 -16.77
C ILE A 124 10.46 -29.86 -16.21
N TYR A 125 11.38 -29.59 -15.26
CA TYR A 125 11.86 -28.26 -14.83
C TYR A 125 12.81 -27.63 -15.87
N PRO A 126 13.05 -26.30 -15.80
CA PRO A 126 14.43 -25.82 -15.91
C PRO A 126 14.84 -24.73 -14.90
N GLN A 127 16.17 -24.56 -14.86
CA GLN A 127 17.03 -23.87 -13.89
C GLN A 127 17.54 -22.50 -14.42
N LYS A 128 17.80 -21.60 -13.45
CA LYS A 128 18.49 -20.28 -13.40
C LYS A 128 19.37 -19.80 -14.57
N GLN A 129 19.35 -18.48 -14.80
CA GLN A 129 20.55 -17.60 -14.93
C GLN A 129 20.21 -16.09 -14.81
N ALA A 130 21.23 -15.28 -14.48
CA ALA A 130 21.19 -13.96 -13.86
C ALA A 130 21.40 -12.77 -14.83
N ALA A 131 20.92 -11.57 -14.45
CA ALA A 131 21.62 -10.27 -14.56
C ALA A 131 20.71 -9.09 -14.12
N ASP A 132 21.31 -8.16 -13.38
CA ASP A 132 21.06 -6.71 -13.23
C ASP A 132 19.63 -6.14 -13.08
N GLY A 133 19.40 -5.47 -11.94
CA GLY A 133 18.30 -4.51 -11.78
C GLY A 133 17.78 -4.42 -10.35
N VAL A 134 18.28 -3.45 -9.59
CA VAL A 134 17.69 -3.04 -8.31
C VAL A 134 16.51 -2.10 -8.62
N ASN A 135 15.27 -2.52 -8.34
CA ASN A 135 14.23 -1.61 -7.85
C ASN A 135 13.15 -2.40 -7.08
N TRP A 136 12.97 -2.05 -5.81
CA TRP A 136 11.92 -2.53 -4.93
C TRP A 136 10.75 -1.55 -5.07
N ASP A 137 9.68 -1.98 -5.73
CA ASP A 137 8.36 -1.40 -5.54
C ASP A 137 7.49 -2.53 -4.98
N SER A 138 7.15 -2.39 -3.70
CA SER A 138 6.19 -3.25 -3.01
C SER A 138 4.99 -2.40 -2.68
N SER A 139 3.82 -2.74 -3.23
CA SER A 139 2.65 -3.04 -2.39
C SER A 139 1.49 -3.58 -3.20
N ALA A 140 1.30 -4.90 -3.08
CA ALA A 140 0.05 -5.55 -3.38
C ALA A 140 -0.88 -5.52 -2.16
N LYS A 141 -2.06 -4.92 -2.40
CA LYS A 141 -3.42 -5.33 -1.96
C LYS A 141 -3.82 -5.26 -0.48
N ALA A 142 -4.64 -4.25 -0.20
CA ALA A 142 -6.09 -4.36 0.03
C ALA A 142 -6.63 -5.65 0.68
N HIS A 143 -7.30 -5.46 1.83
CA HIS A 143 -8.38 -6.32 2.31
C HIS A 143 -9.66 -5.46 2.48
N SER A 144 -10.71 -5.83 1.76
CA SER A 144 -12.09 -5.49 2.09
C SER A 144 -12.84 -6.81 2.31
N SER A 145 -13.74 -6.81 3.28
CA SER A 145 -14.68 -7.91 3.51
C SER A 145 -16.06 -7.33 3.82
N THR A 146 -16.94 -7.33 2.82
CA THR A 146 -18.38 -7.50 3.04
C THR A 146 -18.96 -8.20 1.81
N ALA A 147 -19.41 -9.45 1.99
CA ALA A 147 -20.09 -10.22 0.97
C ALA A 147 -21.56 -9.76 0.84
N SER A 148 -22.07 -9.67 -0.38
CA SER A 148 -23.50 -9.83 -0.62
C SER A 148 -23.75 -10.38 -2.03
N PHE A 149 -24.57 -11.41 -2.11
CA PHE A 149 -24.92 -12.18 -3.29
C PHE A 149 -25.96 -11.44 -4.16
N GLY A 150 -25.80 -11.48 -5.49
CA GLY A 150 -26.82 -11.05 -6.45
C GLY A 150 -26.32 -11.10 -7.90
N SER A 151 -27.02 -11.84 -8.75
CA SER A 151 -26.68 -12.28 -10.12
C SER A 151 -26.56 -11.18 -11.21
N PRO A 152 -26.07 -11.53 -12.43
CA PRO A 152 -25.46 -10.61 -13.39
C PRO A 152 -26.39 -10.22 -14.55
N ASN A 153 -26.60 -8.91 -14.78
CA ASN A 153 -26.76 -8.28 -16.10
C ASN A 153 -27.12 -6.79 -15.96
N ALA A 154 -26.18 -5.88 -16.28
CA ALA A 154 -26.45 -4.53 -16.77
C ALA A 154 -25.13 -3.87 -17.25
N PRO A 155 -25.14 -3.08 -18.34
CA PRO A 155 -23.94 -2.46 -18.88
C PRO A 155 -23.41 -1.36 -17.94
N SER A 156 -22.12 -1.41 -17.62
CA SER A 156 -21.45 -0.43 -16.75
C SER A 156 -21.40 0.95 -17.41
N PRO A 157 -21.85 2.04 -16.75
CA PRO A 157 -21.41 3.37 -17.12
C PRO A 157 -19.94 3.53 -16.69
N MET A 158 -19.12 4.12 -17.56
CA MET A 158 -17.73 4.45 -17.25
C MET A 158 -17.69 5.25 -15.94
N VAL A 159 -17.04 4.68 -14.92
CA VAL A 159 -16.81 5.37 -13.64
C VAL A 159 -15.81 6.48 -13.92
N SER A 160 -16.32 7.70 -14.09
CA SER A 160 -15.52 8.92 -14.03
C SER A 160 -14.86 8.98 -12.65
N VAL A 161 -13.53 8.98 -12.60
CA VAL A 161 -12.78 9.21 -11.37
C VAL A 161 -13.27 10.54 -10.77
N PRO A 162 -13.77 10.57 -9.52
CA PRO A 162 -14.24 11.81 -8.91
C PRO A 162 -13.06 12.77 -8.77
N LYS A 163 -13.21 13.99 -9.31
CA LYS A 163 -12.22 15.06 -9.15
C LYS A 163 -12.10 15.38 -7.65
N PRO A 164 -10.88 15.66 -7.14
CA PRO A 164 -10.71 16.06 -5.75
C PRO A 164 -11.48 17.37 -5.51
N SER A 165 -12.30 17.40 -4.47
CA SER A 165 -13.12 18.56 -4.10
C SER A 165 -13.22 18.67 -2.58
N CYS A 166 -13.36 19.88 -2.07
CA CYS A 166 -13.64 20.13 -0.65
C CYS A 166 -14.92 20.94 -0.50
N ARG A 167 -15.45 20.99 0.73
CA ARG A 167 -16.61 21.83 1.05
C ARG A 167 -16.19 22.91 2.04
N ALA A 168 -16.56 24.14 1.75
CA ALA A 168 -16.40 25.27 2.64
C ALA A 168 -17.20 25.04 3.94
N LEU A 169 -16.53 25.13 5.07
CA LEU A 169 -17.16 25.03 6.39
C LEU A 169 -17.59 26.40 6.94
N TYR A 170 -17.07 27.47 6.37
CA TYR A 170 -17.32 28.85 6.74
C TYR A 170 -17.31 29.72 5.48
N ASP A 171 -17.83 30.92 5.58
CA ASP A 171 -17.68 31.95 4.55
C ASP A 171 -16.29 32.58 4.57
N PHE A 172 -15.81 32.93 3.38
CA PHE A 172 -14.54 33.60 3.18
C PHE A 172 -14.70 34.67 2.09
N GLU A 173 -14.26 35.90 2.41
CA GLU A 173 -14.26 37.02 1.48
C GLU A 173 -12.81 37.31 1.06
N ALA A 174 -12.53 37.14 -0.23
CA ALA A 174 -11.22 37.41 -0.82
C ALA A 174 -10.82 38.88 -0.59
N GLN A 175 -9.61 39.09 -0.09
CA GLN A 175 -9.08 40.42 0.21
C GLN A 175 -8.09 40.91 -0.87
N ASN A 176 -7.52 39.99 -1.65
CA ASN A 176 -6.54 40.27 -2.70
C ASN A 176 -6.98 39.72 -4.07
N GLU A 177 -6.51 40.36 -5.15
CA GLU A 177 -6.66 39.82 -6.50
C GLU A 177 -5.86 38.51 -6.64
N GLY A 178 -6.57 37.38 -6.73
CA GLY A 178 -5.99 36.03 -6.80
C GLY A 178 -6.50 35.05 -5.74
N GLU A 179 -7.28 35.53 -4.77
CA GLU A 179 -7.99 34.69 -3.80
C GLU A 179 -9.41 34.35 -4.29
N LEU A 180 -9.92 33.18 -3.90
CA LEU A 180 -11.28 32.74 -4.21
C LEU A 180 -12.22 33.11 -3.05
N ASP A 181 -13.26 33.88 -3.30
CA ASP A 181 -14.36 34.09 -2.35
C ASP A 181 -15.37 32.92 -2.42
N PHE A 182 -15.84 32.48 -1.25
CA PHE A 182 -16.80 31.37 -1.16
C PHE A 182 -17.65 31.49 0.12
N LYS A 183 -18.82 30.84 0.14
CA LYS A 183 -19.72 30.79 1.30
C LYS A 183 -19.76 29.41 1.92
N GLU A 184 -20.15 29.34 3.19
CA GLU A 184 -20.34 28.07 3.90
C GLU A 184 -21.24 27.14 3.07
N GLY A 185 -20.75 25.91 2.84
CA GLY A 185 -21.45 24.89 2.07
C GLY A 185 -21.03 24.80 0.60
N ASP A 186 -20.26 25.77 0.09
CA ASP A 186 -19.77 25.73 -1.29
C ASP A 186 -18.81 24.56 -1.52
N VAL A 187 -18.94 23.90 -2.67
CA VAL A 187 -18.07 22.79 -3.08
C VAL A 187 -17.03 23.32 -4.05
N ILE A 188 -15.78 23.33 -3.61
CA ILE A 188 -14.65 23.86 -4.34
C ILE A 188 -13.89 22.68 -4.97
N ASN A 189 -13.66 22.75 -6.28
CA ASN A 189 -12.93 21.72 -7.00
C ASN A 189 -11.44 22.02 -6.96
N LEU A 190 -10.65 21.06 -6.46
CA LEU A 190 -9.21 21.19 -6.43
C LEU A 190 -8.64 20.85 -7.81
N ILE A 191 -7.79 21.73 -8.32
CA ILE A 191 -7.03 21.52 -9.55
C ILE A 191 -5.73 20.80 -9.20
N SER A 192 -4.99 21.34 -8.23
CA SER A 192 -3.68 20.82 -7.81
C SER A 192 -3.36 21.23 -6.38
N GLN A 193 -2.57 20.42 -5.69
CA GLN A 193 -1.95 20.79 -4.42
C GLN A 193 -0.58 21.39 -4.72
N ILE A 194 -0.36 22.64 -4.29
CA ILE A 194 0.93 23.33 -4.48
C ILE A 194 1.88 22.91 -3.36
N ASP A 195 1.40 22.90 -2.12
CA ASP A 195 2.14 22.42 -0.93
C ASP A 195 1.18 22.00 0.20
N GLU A 196 1.69 21.88 1.44
CA GLU A 196 0.89 21.48 2.62
C GLU A 196 -0.19 22.50 3.02
N ASN A 197 -0.08 23.75 2.57
CA ASN A 197 -0.94 24.87 2.97
C ASN A 197 -1.68 25.55 1.80
N TRP A 198 -1.29 25.29 0.55
CA TRP A 198 -1.83 25.97 -0.64
C TRP A 198 -2.38 24.99 -1.68
N TYR A 199 -3.62 25.27 -2.11
CA TYR A 199 -4.33 24.54 -3.16
C TYR A 199 -4.76 25.48 -4.27
N GLU A 200 -4.59 25.02 -5.50
CA GLU A 200 -5.14 25.68 -6.68
C GLU A 200 -6.56 25.15 -6.93
N VAL A 201 -7.52 26.06 -7.14
CA VAL A 201 -8.94 25.77 -7.23
C VAL A 201 -9.58 26.49 -8.42
N HIS A 202 -10.61 25.89 -9.01
CA HIS A 202 -11.40 26.45 -10.13
C HIS A 202 -12.80 26.85 -9.67
#